data_AF-A0A564YZI4-F1
#
_entry.id   AF-A0A564YZI4-F1
#
_cell.length_a   1.000
_cell.length_b   1.000
_cell.length_c   1.000
_cell.angle_alpha   90.00
_cell.angle_beta   90.00
_cell.angle_gamma   90.00
#
_symmetry.space_group_name_H-M   'P 1'
#
loop_
_entity.id
_entity.type
_entity.pdbx_description
1 polymer ?
#
loop_
_entity_poly.entity_id
_entity_poly.type
_entity_poly.pdbx_seq_one_letter_code
_entity_poly.pdbx_strand_id
1 'polypeptide(L)'
;MNSDNEDCNFDIIESERPDSPPILPQLFNESDSSDEITFPANDLLILSRCVTAFSWSVPVEPDLSLEKVLLACNALAESGNYDKCPYFKQFLEDVALNVFDKLLCDKVGQNWEDIINHYIFGHCLLTVRIFALLAGWDNVDIFRVVEPMFNPESK
;
A
#
# COMPACT_ATOMS: atom_id res chain seq x y z
N MET A 1 -50.22 20.16 -30.18
CA MET A 1 -50.73 18.82 -29.83
C MET A 1 -50.28 17.92 -30.98
N ASN A 2 -49.29 17.05 -30.89
CA ASN A 2 -48.54 16.47 -29.77
C ASN A 2 -47.05 16.48 -30.13
N SER A 3 -46.19 16.71 -29.14
CA SER A 3 -44.75 16.48 -29.26
C SER A 3 -44.50 15.12 -28.64
N ASP A 4 -44.07 14.15 -29.45
CA ASP A 4 -43.70 12.83 -28.99
C ASP A 4 -42.44 12.94 -28.12
N ASN A 5 -42.61 12.69 -26.81
CA ASN A 5 -41.51 12.46 -25.88
C ASN A 5 -40.92 11.08 -26.18
N GLU A 6 -39.81 11.04 -26.93
CA GLU A 6 -38.89 9.91 -26.85
C GLU A 6 -38.00 10.12 -25.62
N ASP A 7 -38.42 9.53 -24.51
CA ASP A 7 -37.55 9.34 -23.34
C ASP A 7 -36.40 8.42 -23.76
N CYS A 8 -35.25 9.00 -24.08
CA CYS A 8 -33.99 8.28 -24.14
C CYS A 8 -33.65 7.81 -22.73
N ASN A 9 -34.18 6.64 -22.36
CA ASN A 9 -33.79 5.91 -21.18
C ASN A 9 -32.34 5.42 -21.39
N PHE A 10 -31.37 6.26 -21.00
CA PHE A 10 -30.03 5.77 -20.72
C PHE A 10 -30.16 4.90 -19.47
N ASP A 11 -30.32 3.60 -19.68
CA ASP A 11 -30.02 2.62 -18.65
C ASP A 11 -28.58 2.88 -18.22
N ILE A 12 -28.43 3.59 -17.09
CA ILE A 12 -27.19 3.65 -16.36
C ILE A 12 -26.94 2.22 -15.94
N ILE A 13 -26.14 1.51 -16.74
CA ILE A 13 -25.51 0.29 -16.30
C ILE A 13 -24.69 0.74 -15.10
N GLU A 14 -25.20 0.48 -13.90
CA GLU A 14 -24.39 0.41 -12.69
C GLU A 14 -23.35 -0.68 -12.97
N SER A 15 -22.28 -0.28 -13.66
CA SER A 15 -21.02 -1.01 -13.66
C SER A 15 -20.71 -1.17 -12.19
N GLU A 16 -20.90 -2.38 -11.66
CA GLU A 16 -20.38 -2.78 -10.37
C GLU A 16 -18.94 -2.28 -10.35
N ARG A 17 -18.71 -1.17 -9.63
CA ARG A 17 -17.35 -0.69 -9.43
C ARG A 17 -16.68 -1.83 -8.69
N PRO A 18 -15.52 -2.33 -9.14
CA PRO A 18 -14.77 -3.25 -8.30
C PRO A 18 -14.66 -2.59 -6.93
N ASP A 19 -15.10 -3.33 -5.90
CA ASP A 19 -15.14 -2.82 -4.53
C ASP A 19 -13.83 -2.08 -4.26
N SER A 20 -13.94 -0.82 -3.83
CA SER A 20 -12.76 -0.01 -3.52
C SER A 20 -11.82 -0.83 -2.63
N PRO A 21 -10.48 -0.76 -2.82
CA PRO A 21 -9.56 -1.60 -2.08
C PRO A 21 -9.88 -1.45 -0.59
N PRO A 22 -9.96 -2.56 0.18
CA PRO A 22 -10.34 -2.51 1.60
C PRO A 22 -9.43 -1.60 2.45
N ILE A 23 -8.29 -1.21 1.88
CA ILE A 23 -7.27 -0.34 2.45
C ILE A 23 -7.56 1.16 2.27
N LEU A 24 -8.40 1.57 1.31
CA LEU A 24 -8.74 2.98 1.08
C LEU A 24 -9.47 3.62 2.27
N PRO A 25 -10.44 2.96 2.91
CA PRO A 25 -11.02 3.48 4.15
C PRO A 25 -9.97 3.69 5.26
N GLN A 26 -8.93 2.86 5.32
CA GLN A 26 -7.90 2.92 6.35
C GLN A 26 -6.90 4.07 6.13
N LEU A 27 -6.72 4.53 4.88
CA LEU A 27 -5.86 5.67 4.55
C LEU A 27 -6.39 7.02 5.08
N PHE A 28 -7.71 7.15 5.20
CA PHE A 28 -8.39 8.43 5.51
C PHE A 28 -9.06 8.46 6.87
N ASN A 29 -9.13 7.32 7.57
CA ASN A 29 -9.58 7.31 8.95
C ASN A 29 -8.45 7.85 9.85
N GLU A 30 -8.67 9.00 10.46
CA GLU A 30 -7.78 9.51 11.51
C GLU A 30 -7.80 8.56 12.70
N SER A 31 -6.62 8.10 13.12
CA SER A 31 -6.48 7.17 14.23
C SER A 31 -6.71 7.91 15.56
N ASP A 32 -7.96 8.02 16.02
CA ASP A 32 -8.33 8.69 17.28
C ASP A 32 -7.87 7.96 18.56
N SER A 33 -7.19 6.80 18.43
CA SER A 33 -6.80 5.99 19.58
C SER A 33 -5.47 6.46 20.18
N SER A 34 -5.52 6.95 21.42
CA SER A 34 -4.36 7.19 22.29
C SER A 34 -3.66 5.90 22.77
N ASP A 35 -3.91 4.76 22.11
CA ASP A 35 -3.34 3.47 22.47
C ASP A 35 -1.88 3.41 21.99
N GLU A 36 -1.01 2.83 22.82
CA GLU A 36 0.40 2.66 22.48
C GLU A 36 0.52 1.76 21.24
N ILE A 37 1.00 2.34 20.13
CA ILE A 37 1.12 1.64 18.84
C ILE A 37 2.09 0.48 19.01
N THR A 38 1.55 -0.74 19.03
CA THR A 38 2.35 -1.97 19.08
C THR A 38 2.75 -2.38 17.66
N PHE A 39 4.04 -2.32 17.35
CA PHE A 39 4.54 -2.66 16.02
C PHE A 39 4.52 -4.19 15.78
N PRO A 40 4.05 -4.68 14.61
CA PRO A 40 3.97 -6.10 14.29
C PRO A 40 5.34 -6.66 13.86
N ALA A 41 6.25 -6.83 14.82
CA ALA A 41 7.63 -7.25 14.55
C ALA A 41 7.74 -8.65 13.92
N ASN A 42 6.81 -9.57 14.23
CA ASN A 42 6.77 -10.89 13.60
C ASN A 42 6.45 -10.81 12.11
N ASP A 43 5.53 -9.94 11.71
CA ASP A 43 5.18 -9.71 10.31
C ASP A 43 6.34 -9.08 9.54
N LEU A 44 7.08 -8.15 10.15
CA LEU A 44 8.30 -7.61 9.57
C LEU A 44 9.36 -8.70 9.34
N LEU A 45 9.52 -9.63 10.29
CA LEU A 45 10.44 -10.77 10.13
C LEU A 45 10.00 -11.70 8.98
N ILE A 46 8.70 -11.92 8.81
CA ILE A 46 8.16 -12.68 7.67
C ILE A 46 8.54 -11.98 6.37
N LEU A 47 8.27 -10.66 6.25
CA LEU A 47 8.61 -9.89 5.05
C LEU A 47 10.11 -9.92 4.74
N SER A 48 10.96 -9.75 5.75
CA SER A 48 12.42 -9.83 5.61
C SER A 48 12.89 -11.18 5.06
N ARG A 49 12.23 -12.27 5.46
CA ARG A 49 12.49 -13.62 4.90
C ARG A 49 11.98 -13.75 3.47
N CYS A 50 10.80 -13.22 3.16
CA CYS A 50 10.22 -13.27 1.82
C CYS A 50 11.07 -12.49 0.79
N VAL A 51 11.64 -11.35 1.17
CA VAL A 51 12.52 -10.58 0.26
C VAL A 51 13.86 -11.26 0.02
N THR A 52 14.36 -12.05 0.97
CA THR A 52 15.63 -12.81 0.83
C THR A 52 15.45 -14.21 0.22
N ALA A 53 14.22 -14.72 0.16
CA ALA A 53 13.92 -16.01 -0.44
C ALA A 53 14.08 -16.00 -1.97
N PHE A 54 14.55 -17.14 -2.51
CA PHE A 54 14.69 -17.37 -3.95
C PHE A 54 13.33 -17.51 -4.66
N SER A 55 12.31 -18.01 -3.96
CA SER A 55 10.94 -18.13 -4.49
C SER A 55 10.06 -16.96 -4.05
N TRP A 56 9.21 -16.50 -4.96
CA TRP A 56 8.21 -15.45 -4.75
C TRP A 56 7.25 -15.78 -3.60
N SER A 57 7.10 -14.87 -2.63
CA SER A 57 6.27 -15.13 -1.43
C SER A 57 5.86 -13.88 -0.64
N VAL A 58 5.82 -12.69 -1.24
CA VAL A 58 5.36 -11.50 -0.50
C VAL A 58 3.85 -11.63 -0.23
N PRO A 59 3.41 -11.61 1.04
CA PRO A 59 2.00 -11.76 1.39
C PRO A 59 1.25 -10.44 1.20
N VAL A 60 0.63 -10.29 0.03
CA VAL A 60 -0.05 -9.07 -0.43
C VAL A 60 -1.56 -9.08 -0.25
N GLU A 61 -2.14 -10.17 0.24
CA GLU A 61 -3.58 -10.19 0.54
C GLU A 61 -3.86 -9.34 1.79
N PRO A 62 -5.12 -8.89 1.97
CA PRO A 62 -5.49 -8.08 3.12
C PRO A 62 -5.23 -8.80 4.46
N ASP A 63 -5.00 -8.00 5.51
CA ASP A 63 -4.69 -8.45 6.87
C ASP A 63 -3.45 -9.35 6.99
N LEU A 64 -2.63 -9.45 5.94
CA LEU A 64 -1.36 -10.16 5.98
C LEU A 64 -0.19 -9.22 6.32
N SER A 65 1.03 -9.78 6.29
CA SER A 65 2.19 -9.13 6.88
C SER A 65 2.54 -7.78 6.24
N LEU A 66 2.34 -7.61 4.93
CA LEU A 66 2.64 -6.33 4.28
C LEU A 66 1.69 -5.22 4.75
N GLU A 67 0.37 -5.47 4.71
CA GLU A 67 -0.63 -4.49 5.18
C GLU A 67 -0.41 -4.13 6.65
N LYS A 68 -0.26 -5.12 7.52
CA LYS A 68 -0.04 -4.89 8.96
C LYS A 68 1.15 -4.01 9.26
N VAL A 69 2.29 -4.28 8.59
CA VAL A 69 3.51 -3.48 8.75
C VAL A 69 3.31 -2.06 8.22
N LEU A 70 2.66 -1.90 7.06
CA LEU A 70 2.39 -0.58 6.48
C LEU A 70 1.42 0.25 7.33
N LEU A 71 0.38 -0.35 7.91
CA LEU A 71 -0.55 0.33 8.81
C LEU A 71 0.15 0.77 10.09
N ALA A 72 0.98 -0.08 10.69
CA ALA A 72 1.76 0.29 11.87
C ALA A 72 2.76 1.42 11.56
N CYS A 73 3.40 1.39 10.39
CA CYS A 73 4.26 2.48 9.94
C CYS A 73 3.47 3.79 9.76
N ASN A 74 2.29 3.72 9.13
CA ASN A 74 1.40 4.88 8.98
C ASN A 74 1.04 5.51 10.34
N ALA A 75 0.63 4.70 11.31
CA ALA A 75 0.28 5.19 12.64
C ALA A 75 1.50 5.81 13.38
N LEU A 76 2.69 5.21 13.23
CA LEU A 76 3.92 5.75 13.82
C LEU A 76 4.36 7.07 13.17
N ALA A 77 4.24 7.17 11.84
CA ALA A 77 4.53 8.39 11.09
C ALA A 77 3.57 9.52 11.48
N GLU A 78 2.27 9.21 11.55
CA GLU A 78 1.20 10.15 11.91
C GLU A 78 1.33 10.66 13.35
N SER A 79 1.64 9.78 14.31
CA SER A 79 1.86 10.15 15.71
C SER A 79 3.22 10.78 15.98
N GLY A 80 4.12 10.84 15.00
CA GLY A 80 5.49 11.34 15.14
C GLY A 80 6.39 10.49 16.07
N ASN A 81 6.03 9.23 16.34
CA ASN A 81 6.77 8.34 17.23
C ASN A 81 7.69 7.35 16.50
N TYR A 82 7.80 7.44 15.19
CA TYR A 82 8.57 6.50 14.37
C TYR A 82 10.06 6.41 14.75
N ASP A 83 10.72 7.50 15.17
CA ASP A 83 12.14 7.45 15.60
C ASP A 83 12.38 6.60 16.84
N LYS A 84 11.34 6.44 17.66
CA LYS A 84 11.41 5.61 18.88
C LYS A 84 11.22 4.13 18.55
N CYS A 85 10.78 3.80 17.32
CA CYS A 85 10.52 2.44 16.89
C CYS A 85 11.65 1.95 15.95
N PRO A 86 12.56 1.07 16.40
CA PRO A 86 13.63 0.57 15.55
C PRO A 86 13.11 -0.24 14.34
N TYR A 87 11.94 -0.88 14.48
CA TYR A 87 11.34 -1.67 13.41
C TYR A 87 10.80 -0.80 12.25
N PHE A 88 10.39 0.43 12.53
CA PHE A 88 9.99 1.38 11.50
C PHE A 88 11.16 1.68 10.56
N LYS A 89 12.30 2.02 11.15
CA LYS A 89 13.55 2.29 10.43
C LYS A 89 14.01 1.06 9.64
N GLN A 90 14.02 -0.10 10.29
CA GLN A 90 14.36 -1.37 9.65
C GLN A 90 13.46 -1.66 8.43
N PHE A 91 12.16 -1.43 8.55
CA PHE A 91 11.26 -1.64 7.41
C PHE A 91 11.60 -0.71 6.25
N LEU A 92 11.71 0.61 6.49
CA LEU A 92 11.96 1.58 5.43
C LEU A 92 13.32 1.39 4.75
N GLU A 93 14.37 1.15 5.53
CA GLU A 93 15.75 1.11 5.01
C GLU A 93 16.09 -0.26 4.40
N ASP A 94 15.66 -1.37 5.02
CA ASP A 94 16.16 -2.69 4.66
C ASP A 94 15.14 -3.53 3.85
N VAL A 95 13.84 -3.29 4.04
CA VAL A 95 12.79 -4.20 3.58
C VAL A 95 11.93 -3.59 2.47
N ALA A 96 11.48 -2.35 2.62
CA ALA A 96 10.47 -1.73 1.76
C ALA A 96 10.88 -1.70 0.29
N LEU A 97 12.11 -1.28 -0.02
CA LEU A 97 12.61 -1.25 -1.40
C LEU A 97 12.55 -2.63 -2.05
N ASN A 98 13.07 -3.66 -1.37
CA ASN A 98 13.08 -5.02 -1.90
C ASN A 98 11.67 -5.61 -2.04
N VAL A 99 10.74 -5.23 -1.15
CA VAL A 99 9.33 -5.62 -1.28
C VAL A 99 8.75 -5.02 -2.56
N PHE A 100 8.85 -3.71 -2.76
CA PHE A 100 8.21 -3.05 -3.90
C PHE A 100 8.92 -3.30 -5.23
N ASP A 101 10.24 -3.45 -5.23
CA ASP A 101 10.99 -3.88 -6.42
C ASP A 101 10.55 -5.28 -6.85
N LYS A 102 10.39 -6.21 -5.89
CA LYS A 102 9.76 -7.50 -6.19
C LYS A 102 8.36 -7.28 -6.77
N LEU A 103 7.46 -6.66 -6.01
CA LEU A 103 6.03 -6.52 -6.37
C LEU A 103 5.79 -5.88 -7.75
N LEU A 104 6.55 -4.86 -8.12
CA LEU A 104 6.30 -4.00 -9.28
C LEU A 104 7.24 -4.27 -10.46
N CYS A 105 8.44 -4.78 -10.21
CA CYS A 105 9.47 -4.94 -11.25
C CYS A 105 9.74 -6.42 -11.61
N ASP A 106 9.40 -7.38 -10.74
CA ASP A 106 9.63 -8.80 -11.05
C ASP A 106 8.69 -9.30 -12.15
N LYS A 107 9.21 -10.16 -13.02
CA LYS A 107 8.47 -10.79 -14.12
C LYS A 107 7.30 -11.63 -13.63
N VAL A 108 7.38 -12.16 -12.41
CA VAL A 108 6.28 -12.90 -11.78
C VAL A 108 5.05 -11.99 -11.62
N GLY A 109 5.27 -10.69 -11.42
CA GLY A 109 4.20 -9.71 -11.30
C GLY A 109 3.33 -9.54 -12.54
N GLN A 110 3.82 -9.96 -13.71
CA GLN A 110 3.09 -9.85 -14.98
C GLN A 110 1.89 -10.80 -15.10
N ASN A 111 1.76 -11.76 -14.18
CA ASN A 111 0.69 -12.77 -14.19
C ASN A 111 -0.23 -12.68 -12.96
N TRP A 112 -0.17 -11.57 -12.21
CA TRP A 112 -1.09 -11.36 -11.09
C TRP A 112 -2.52 -11.25 -11.57
N GLU A 113 -3.44 -11.87 -10.84
CA GLU A 113 -4.87 -11.64 -11.00
C GLU A 113 -5.20 -10.19 -10.66
N ASP A 114 -6.22 -9.61 -11.31
CA ASP A 114 -6.62 -8.20 -11.12
C ASP A 114 -6.85 -7.85 -9.64
N ILE A 115 -7.41 -8.79 -8.88
CA ILE A 115 -7.64 -8.62 -7.44
C ILE A 115 -6.34 -8.44 -6.65
N ILE A 116 -5.26 -9.11 -7.05
CA ILE A 116 -3.96 -8.96 -6.41
C ILE A 116 -3.32 -7.62 -6.79
N ASN A 117 -3.43 -7.20 -8.04
CA ASN A 117 -2.97 -5.89 -8.49
C ASN A 117 -3.66 -4.76 -7.70
N HIS A 118 -4.94 -4.95 -7.37
CA HIS A 118 -5.71 -4.03 -6.54
C HIS A 118 -5.14 -3.90 -5.12
N TYR A 119 -4.74 -5.02 -4.51
CA TYR A 119 -4.10 -4.99 -3.19
C TYR A 119 -2.71 -4.36 -3.24
N ILE A 120 -1.91 -4.66 -4.27
CA ILE A 120 -0.59 -4.04 -4.47
C ILE A 120 -0.71 -2.52 -4.62
N PHE A 121 -1.67 -2.05 -5.42
CA PHE A 121 -1.98 -0.63 -5.54
C PHE A 121 -2.33 0.01 -4.19
N GLY A 122 -3.17 -0.67 -3.40
CA GLY A 122 -3.50 -0.28 -2.04
C GLY A 122 -2.28 -0.11 -1.13
N HIS A 123 -1.36 -1.06 -1.17
CA HIS A 123 -0.10 -0.99 -0.42
C HIS A 123 0.80 0.16 -0.89
N CYS A 124 0.86 0.42 -2.19
CA CYS A 124 1.60 1.58 -2.71
C CYS A 124 1.03 2.89 -2.16
N LEU A 125 -0.29 3.03 -2.07
CA LEU A 125 -0.91 4.21 -1.48
C LEU A 125 -0.58 4.38 0.01
N LEU A 126 -0.59 3.29 0.79
CA LEU A 126 -0.14 3.34 2.20
C LEU A 126 1.31 3.78 2.32
N THR A 127 2.19 3.33 1.43
CA THR A 127 3.60 3.73 1.43
C THR A 127 3.78 5.19 1.04
N VAL A 128 3.07 5.66 0.01
CA VAL A 128 3.07 7.08 -0.38
C VAL A 128 2.57 7.96 0.78
N ARG A 129 1.54 7.54 1.52
CA ARG A 129 1.07 8.28 2.71
C ARG A 129 2.15 8.40 3.78
N ILE A 130 2.88 7.32 4.11
CA ILE A 130 4.01 7.37 5.06
C ILE A 130 5.01 8.45 4.62
N PHE A 131 5.36 8.47 3.34
CA PHE A 131 6.34 9.41 2.82
C PHE A 131 5.83 10.85 2.75
N ALA A 132 4.56 11.06 2.47
CA ALA A 132 3.94 12.37 2.57
C ALA A 132 4.00 12.92 4.00
N LEU A 133 3.75 12.07 5.01
CA LEU A 133 3.87 12.42 6.43
C LEU A 133 5.33 12.73 6.83
N LEU A 134 6.30 12.06 6.21
CA LEU A 134 7.73 12.26 6.45
C LEU A 134 8.39 13.31 5.54
N ALA A 135 7.66 13.95 4.62
CA ALA A 135 8.27 14.79 3.57
C ALA A 135 9.12 15.96 4.11
N GLY A 136 8.84 16.44 5.32
CA GLY A 136 9.64 17.48 5.98
C GLY A 136 11.01 17.01 6.50
N TRP A 137 11.33 15.72 6.43
CA TRP A 137 12.53 15.11 7.02
C TRP A 137 13.67 14.88 6.02
N ASP A 138 13.46 15.22 4.75
CA ASP A 138 14.50 15.22 3.70
C ASP A 138 15.33 13.93 3.65
N ASN A 139 14.65 12.78 3.71
CA ASN A 139 15.28 11.46 3.71
C ASN A 139 15.38 10.92 2.28
N VAL A 140 16.59 10.71 1.78
CA VAL A 140 16.86 10.27 0.40
C VAL A 140 16.36 8.84 0.13
N ASP A 141 16.34 7.97 1.14
CA ASP A 141 15.90 6.58 0.99
C ASP A 141 14.39 6.47 0.72
N ILE A 142 13.61 7.50 1.11
CA ILE A 142 12.20 7.64 0.72
C ILE A 142 12.05 7.66 -0.80
N PHE A 143 12.89 8.43 -1.49
CA PHE A 143 12.80 8.59 -2.94
C PHE A 143 13.09 7.29 -3.69
N ARG A 144 13.96 6.43 -3.14
CA ARG A 144 14.29 5.13 -3.72
C ARG A 144 13.12 4.16 -3.69
N VAL A 145 12.31 4.19 -2.62
CA VAL A 145 11.15 3.30 -2.49
C VAL A 145 9.98 3.74 -3.37
N VAL A 146 9.80 5.05 -3.59
CA VAL A 146 8.72 5.56 -4.46
C VAL A 146 9.06 5.52 -5.95
N GLU A 147 10.34 5.51 -6.32
CA GLU A 147 10.78 5.42 -7.72
C GLU A 147 10.08 4.28 -8.49
N PRO A 148 10.05 3.01 -8.02
CA PRO A 148 9.36 1.95 -8.73
C PRO A 148 7.83 2.15 -8.79
N MET A 149 7.23 2.93 -7.88
CA MET A 149 5.77 3.19 -7.86
C MET A 149 5.35 4.24 -8.89
N PHE A 150 6.22 5.21 -9.21
CA PHE A 150 5.92 6.31 -10.14
C PHE A 150 6.60 6.14 -11.50
N ASN A 151 7.41 5.11 -11.68
CA ASN A 151 8.01 4.81 -12.97
C ASN A 151 6.95 4.23 -13.93
N PRO A 152 6.63 4.90 -15.06
CA PRO A 152 5.63 4.42 -16.01
C PRO A 152 6.05 3.14 -16.74
N GLU A 153 7.33 2.76 -16.69
CA GLU A 153 7.85 1.50 -17.19
C GLU A 153 7.76 0.36 -16.16
N SER A 154 7.52 0.70 -14.89
CA SER A 154 7.06 -0.29 -13.91
C SER A 154 5.65 -0.73 -14.32
N LYS A 155 5.41 -2.03 -14.26
CA LYS A 155 4.17 -2.63 -14.76
C LYS A 155 3.18 -2.93 -13.65
#